data_AF-A0A7Y5BJ60-F1
#
_entry.id   AF-A0A7Y5BJ60-F1
#
_cell.length_a   1.000
_cell.length_b   1.000
_cell.length_c   1.000
_cell.angle_alpha   90.00
_cell.angle_beta   90.00
_cell.angle_gamma   90.00
#
_symmetry.space_group_name_H-M   'P 1'
#
loop_
_entity.id
_entity.type
_entity.pdbx_description
1 polymer ?
#
loop_
_entity_poly.entity_id
_entity_poly.type
_entity_poly.pdbx_seq_one_letter_code
_entity_poly.pdbx_strand_id
1 'polypeptide(L)'
;MRKYFFTILFLVITLPLFASMKDAKKAYSQKQFQKAIKLFQEHIEEHPNNGEAYMYLGYIYESLKNFPKSILMFRKAADLNISTKYKQIIYLKIALYYNYHQDWELAGIYANRLLKVNPKSKDGQKIRDRAELNRGNSSTNSNTVSPDVSNLKKHSNDPEKAIYFLEKAINENRAGEDVRWELALLYMKTENYSKADATLQWLISKKPKNKNYLYKAGIAKIRLGSYQEAIDLFEESIANSTEK
;
A
#
# COMPACT_ATOMS: atom_id res chain seq x y z
N MET A 1 4.43 65.66 37.54
CA MET A 1 4.25 65.43 36.09
C MET A 1 4.83 64.07 35.74
N ARG A 2 4.04 63.23 35.06
CA ARG A 2 4.19 61.77 34.92
C ARG A 2 5.28 61.43 33.90
N LYS A 3 6.32 60.68 34.29
CA LYS A 3 7.33 60.11 33.38
C LYS A 3 6.71 58.91 32.65
N TYR A 4 6.56 58.99 31.33
CA TYR A 4 6.20 57.84 30.49
C TYR A 4 7.47 57.06 30.14
N PHE A 5 7.66 55.90 30.78
CA PHE A 5 8.64 54.91 30.36
C PHE A 5 8.02 54.12 29.21
N PHE A 6 8.51 54.33 27.98
CA PHE A 6 8.18 53.48 26.84
C PHE A 6 9.08 52.25 26.88
N THR A 7 8.61 51.16 27.49
CA THR A 7 9.25 49.85 27.36
C THR A 7 8.72 49.18 26.10
N ILE A 8 9.53 49.18 25.03
CA ILE A 8 9.29 48.38 23.83
C ILE A 8 9.51 46.91 24.22
N LEU A 9 8.42 46.16 24.33
CA LEU A 9 8.45 44.71 24.54
C LEU A 9 8.84 44.05 23.22
N PHE A 10 10.11 43.68 23.05
CA PHE A 10 10.54 42.82 21.96
C PHE A 10 10.00 41.41 22.22
N LEU A 11 8.89 41.06 21.58
CA LEU A 11 8.44 39.67 21.49
C LEU A 11 9.43 38.95 20.57
N VAL A 12 10.47 38.34 21.15
CA VAL A 12 11.34 37.41 20.42
C VAL A 12 10.51 36.16 20.15
N ILE A 13 9.78 36.18 19.03
CA ILE A 13 9.26 34.95 18.44
C ILE A 13 10.50 34.20 18.00
N THR A 14 10.98 33.29 18.84
CA THR A 14 11.92 32.27 18.37
C THR A 14 11.16 31.47 17.34
N LEU A 15 11.29 31.84 16.06
CA LEU A 15 10.88 30.97 14.96
C LEU A 15 11.47 29.60 15.29
N PRO A 16 10.65 28.55 15.44
CA PRO A 16 11.17 27.21 15.65
C PRO A 16 12.25 26.98 14.59
N LEU A 17 13.39 26.43 15.00
CA LEU A 17 14.44 26.08 14.05
C LEU A 17 13.90 24.91 13.22
N PHE A 18 13.12 25.23 12.18
CA PHE A 18 12.44 24.23 11.37
C PHE A 18 13.48 23.42 10.61
N ALA A 19 13.25 22.11 10.59
CA ALA A 19 14.15 21.17 9.95
C ALA A 19 14.22 21.48 8.45
N SER A 20 15.36 21.98 7.99
CA SER A 20 15.52 22.23 6.56
C SER A 20 15.59 20.90 5.81
N MET A 21 14.97 20.84 4.62
CA MET A 21 15.12 19.72 3.68
C MET A 21 16.60 19.32 3.47
N LYS A 22 17.51 20.28 3.54
CA LYS A 22 18.96 20.07 3.41
C LYS A 22 19.53 19.27 4.58
N ASP A 23 19.13 19.58 5.82
CA ASP A 23 19.56 18.86 7.02
C ASP A 23 19.00 17.44 7.05
N ALA A 24 17.74 17.27 6.64
CA ALA A 24 17.13 15.95 6.49
C ALA A 24 17.89 15.08 5.47
N LYS A 25 18.21 15.63 4.29
CA LYS A 25 19.03 14.95 3.27
C LYS A 25 20.46 14.65 3.75
N LYS A 26 21.06 15.55 4.54
CA LYS A 26 22.39 15.33 5.15
C LYS A 26 22.37 14.21 6.19
N ALA A 27 21.37 14.17 7.06
CA ALA A 27 21.20 13.08 8.01
C ALA A 27 21.01 11.73 7.28
N TYR A 28 20.23 11.74 6.20
CA TYR A 28 20.06 10.57 5.33
C TYR A 28 21.37 10.10 4.70
N SER A 29 22.17 10.99 4.10
CA SER A 29 23.46 10.61 3.50
C SER A 29 24.47 10.07 4.51
N GLN A 30 24.37 10.52 5.77
CA GLN A 30 25.14 10.01 6.91
C GLN A 30 24.57 8.71 7.51
N LYS A 31 23.51 8.13 6.91
CA LYS A 31 22.79 6.94 7.40
C LYS A 31 22.22 7.10 8.82
N GLN A 32 22.04 8.33 9.29
CA GLN A 32 21.40 8.64 10.56
C GLN A 32 19.88 8.53 10.41
N PHE A 33 19.38 7.32 10.14
CA PHE A 33 18.01 7.09 9.67
C PHE A 33 16.94 7.63 10.62
N GLN A 34 17.08 7.45 11.94
CA GLN A 34 16.10 7.96 12.90
C GLN A 34 16.05 9.49 12.91
N LYS A 35 17.22 10.13 12.87
CA LYS A 35 17.31 11.59 12.78
C LYS A 35 16.72 12.10 11.45
N ALA A 36 17.05 11.43 10.34
CA ALA A 36 16.52 11.78 9.03
C ALA A 36 14.98 11.64 8.98
N ILE A 37 14.42 10.56 9.54
CA ILE A 37 12.97 10.37 9.66
C ILE A 37 12.33 11.54 10.39
N LYS A 38 12.85 11.90 11.58
CA LYS A 38 12.35 13.02 12.37
C LYS A 38 12.37 14.33 11.57
N LEU A 39 13.51 14.66 10.96
CA LEU A 39 13.66 15.88 10.17
C LEU A 39 12.74 15.91 8.94
N PHE A 40 12.53 14.78 8.25
CA PHE A 40 11.58 14.71 7.14
C PHE A 40 10.13 14.82 7.61
N GLN A 41 9.78 14.27 8.77
CA GLN A 41 8.43 14.40 9.35
C GLN A 41 8.14 15.84 9.72
N GLU A 42 9.06 16.52 10.41
CA GLU A 42 8.95 17.95 10.74
C GLU A 42 8.81 18.81 9.47
N HIS A 43 9.62 18.55 8.42
CA HIS A 43 9.51 19.25 7.13
C HIS A 43 8.16 19.02 6.44
N ILE A 44 7.58 17.82 6.57
CA ILE A 44 6.28 17.46 5.98
C ILE A 44 5.12 18.18 6.67
N GLU A 45 5.23 18.49 7.97
CA GLU A 45 4.20 19.24 8.69
C GLU A 45 3.98 20.63 8.09
N GLU A 46 5.05 21.29 7.66
CA GLU A 46 4.98 22.61 7.01
C GLU A 46 4.73 22.53 5.50
N HIS A 47 5.21 21.46 4.88
CA HIS A 47 5.18 21.28 3.45
C HIS A 47 4.52 19.94 3.06
N PRO A 48 3.22 19.75 3.36
CA PRO A 48 2.53 18.47 3.20
C PRO A 48 2.48 17.99 1.75
N ASN A 49 2.66 18.90 0.78
CA ASN A 49 2.65 18.61 -0.65
C ASN A 49 4.05 18.34 -1.24
N ASN A 50 5.10 18.31 -0.43
CA ASN A 50 6.46 18.03 -0.88
C ASN A 50 6.67 16.53 -1.09
N GLY A 51 6.45 16.06 -2.32
CA GLY A 51 6.63 14.64 -2.67
C GLY A 51 8.06 14.13 -2.48
N GLU A 52 9.07 14.99 -2.54
CA GLU A 52 10.46 14.59 -2.35
C GLU A 52 10.73 14.12 -0.92
N ALA A 53 10.15 14.76 0.10
CA ALA A 53 10.30 14.36 1.50
C ALA A 53 9.74 12.94 1.75
N TYR A 54 8.55 12.65 1.20
CA TYR A 54 7.98 11.30 1.24
C TYR A 54 8.83 10.27 0.48
N MET A 55 9.45 10.65 -0.65
CA MET A 55 10.36 9.76 -1.38
C MET A 55 11.56 9.37 -0.52
N TYR A 56 12.18 10.33 0.18
CA TYR A 56 13.30 10.03 1.08
C TYR A 56 12.88 9.15 2.27
N LEU A 57 11.70 9.38 2.86
CA LEU A 57 11.14 8.46 3.85
C LEU A 57 11.00 7.04 3.26
N GLY A 58 10.55 6.92 2.00
CA GLY A 58 10.51 5.65 1.28
C GLY A 58 11.87 4.96 1.20
N TYR A 59 12.93 5.68 0.82
CA TYR A 59 14.30 5.14 0.79
C TYR A 59 14.84 4.77 2.16
N ILE A 60 14.51 5.54 3.19
CA ILE A 60 14.92 5.22 4.57
C ILE A 60 14.26 3.91 5.01
N TYR A 61 12.95 3.77 4.83
CA TYR A 61 12.26 2.54 5.21
C TYR A 61 12.71 1.33 4.39
N GLU A 62 13.07 1.51 3.12
CA GLU A 62 13.70 0.46 2.31
C GLU A 62 15.06 0.04 2.89
N SER A 63 15.88 1.01 3.33
CA SER A 63 17.17 0.75 3.97
C SER A 63 17.03 0.02 5.32
N LEU A 64 15.92 0.28 6.02
CA LEU A 64 15.53 -0.41 7.25
C LEU A 64 14.82 -1.75 6.98
N LYS A 65 14.70 -2.17 5.72
CA LYS A 65 13.96 -3.37 5.27
C LYS A 65 12.47 -3.39 5.63
N ASN A 66 11.91 -2.24 6.01
CA ASN A 66 10.47 -2.08 6.19
C ASN A 66 9.83 -1.72 4.84
N PHE A 67 9.73 -2.74 3.98
CA PHE A 67 9.19 -2.59 2.63
C PHE A 67 7.72 -2.10 2.60
N PRO A 68 6.81 -2.57 3.47
CA PRO A 68 5.43 -2.06 3.49
C PRO A 68 5.36 -0.54 3.71
N LYS A 69 6.10 -0.03 4.71
CA LYS A 69 6.14 1.42 4.99
C LYS A 69 6.87 2.20 3.90
N SER A 70 7.91 1.60 3.31
CA SER A 70 8.60 2.16 2.14
C SER A 70 7.63 2.38 0.96
N ILE A 71 6.87 1.36 0.59
CA ILE A 71 5.86 1.44 -0.49
C ILE A 71 4.78 2.45 -0.16
N LEU A 72 4.32 2.53 1.10
CA LEU A 72 3.35 3.55 1.51
C LEU A 72 3.88 4.97 1.27
N MET A 73 5.13 5.25 1.68
CA MET A 73 5.73 6.57 1.50
C MET A 73 5.98 6.89 0.02
N PHE A 74 6.43 5.91 -0.77
CA PHE A 74 6.58 6.06 -2.21
C PHE A 74 5.26 6.34 -2.93
N ARG A 75 4.17 5.69 -2.53
CA ARG A 75 2.83 5.98 -3.08
C ARG A 75 2.42 7.41 -2.79
N LYS A 76 2.56 7.87 -1.53
CA LYS A 76 2.31 9.27 -1.16
C LYS A 76 3.15 10.23 -2.00
N ALA A 77 4.44 9.95 -2.18
CA ALA A 77 5.32 10.77 -3.00
C ALA A 77 4.85 10.87 -4.46
N ALA A 78 4.37 9.78 -5.05
CA ALA A 78 3.90 9.75 -6.44
C ALA A 78 2.58 10.51 -6.66
N ASP A 79 1.72 10.56 -5.64
CA ASP A 79 0.45 11.28 -5.66
C ASP A 79 0.63 12.81 -5.49
N LEU A 80 1.83 13.25 -5.10
CA LEU A 80 2.18 14.66 -4.87
C LEU A 80 2.97 15.29 -6.04
N ASN A 81 3.29 16.58 -5.90
CA ASN A 81 4.15 17.28 -6.84
C ASN A 81 5.60 16.79 -6.70
N ILE A 82 6.08 16.06 -7.71
CA ILE A 82 7.43 15.53 -7.79
C ILE A 82 7.84 15.36 -9.25
N SER A 83 9.13 15.51 -9.55
CA SER A 83 9.64 15.44 -10.92
C SER A 83 9.33 14.10 -11.61
N THR A 84 9.15 14.14 -12.94
CA THR A 84 8.93 12.94 -13.76
C THR A 84 10.04 11.89 -13.57
N LYS A 85 11.29 12.34 -13.40
CA LYS A 85 12.45 11.48 -13.11
C LYS A 85 12.24 10.67 -11.82
N TYR A 86 11.75 11.31 -10.76
CA TYR A 86 11.48 10.62 -9.51
C TYR A 86 10.22 9.74 -9.60
N LYS A 87 9.17 10.17 -10.30
CA LYS A 87 7.98 9.34 -10.56
C LYS A 87 8.36 8.03 -11.25
N GLN A 88 9.26 8.06 -12.22
CA GLN A 88 9.77 6.86 -12.89
C GLN A 88 10.40 5.87 -11.89
N ILE A 89 11.31 6.34 -11.03
CA ILE A 89 12.00 5.50 -10.04
C ILE A 89 11.00 4.91 -9.05
N ILE A 90 10.07 5.74 -8.57
CA ILE A 90 9.05 5.36 -7.61
C ILE A 90 8.11 4.29 -8.21
N TYR A 91 7.59 4.51 -9.41
CA TYR A 91 6.72 3.54 -10.07
C TYR A 91 7.43 2.20 -10.32
N LEU A 92 8.71 2.22 -10.70
CA LEU A 92 9.50 1.00 -10.83
C LEU A 92 9.59 0.24 -9.51
N LYS A 93 9.93 0.92 -8.40
CA LYS A 93 10.03 0.30 -7.07
C LYS A 93 8.73 -0.31 -6.60
N ILE A 94 7.62 0.42 -6.78
CA ILE A 94 6.29 -0.06 -6.41
C ILE A 94 5.88 -1.26 -7.29
N ALA A 95 6.10 -1.18 -8.60
CA ALA A 95 5.78 -2.27 -9.52
C ALA A 95 6.60 -3.53 -9.21
N LEU A 96 7.90 -3.38 -8.91
CA LEU A 96 8.78 -4.50 -8.53
C LEU A 96 8.34 -5.16 -7.23
N TYR A 97 7.95 -4.37 -6.22
CA TYR A 97 7.43 -4.89 -4.97
C TYR A 97 6.19 -5.77 -5.21
N TYR A 98 5.17 -5.24 -5.90
CA TYR A 98 3.97 -6.02 -6.16
C TYR A 98 4.21 -7.21 -7.09
N ASN A 99 5.10 -7.07 -8.05
CA ASN A 99 5.53 -8.17 -8.92
C ASN A 99 6.23 -9.30 -8.14
N TYR A 100 7.04 -8.96 -7.13
CA TYR A 100 7.66 -9.94 -6.23
C TYR A 100 6.62 -10.63 -5.35
N HIS A 101 5.65 -9.88 -4.84
CA HIS A 101 4.54 -10.39 -4.04
C HIS A 101 3.41 -11.02 -4.87
N GLN A 102 3.56 -11.11 -6.19
CA GLN A 102 2.57 -11.69 -7.11
C GLN A 102 1.20 -11.00 -7.04
N ASP A 103 1.16 -9.74 -6.61
CA ASP A 103 -0.03 -8.89 -6.73
C ASP A 103 -0.07 -8.35 -8.16
N TRP A 104 -0.50 -9.21 -9.08
CA TRP A 104 -0.47 -8.95 -10.52
C TRP A 104 -1.32 -7.75 -10.92
N GLU A 105 -2.38 -7.45 -10.16
CA GLU A 105 -3.20 -6.27 -10.40
C GLU A 105 -2.42 -4.98 -10.12
N LEU A 106 -1.85 -4.84 -8.92
CA LEU A 106 -1.09 -3.64 -8.57
C LEU A 106 0.23 -3.56 -9.34
N ALA A 107 0.89 -4.69 -9.59
CA ALA A 107 2.07 -4.76 -10.44
C ALA A 107 1.78 -4.20 -11.84
N GLY A 108 0.69 -4.62 -12.48
CA GLY A 108 0.26 -4.12 -13.78
C GLY A 108 -0.10 -2.64 -13.76
N ILE A 109 -0.83 -2.17 -12.74
CA ILE A 109 -1.19 -0.75 -12.59
C ILE A 109 0.06 0.13 -12.51
N TYR A 110 1.02 -0.21 -11.64
CA TYR A 110 2.22 0.61 -11.47
C TYR A 110 3.20 0.46 -12.63
N ALA A 111 3.25 -0.70 -13.31
CA ALA A 111 3.97 -0.86 -14.57
C ALA A 111 3.40 0.03 -15.68
N ASN A 112 2.07 0.13 -15.81
CA ASN A 112 1.43 1.05 -16.76
C ASN A 112 1.71 2.51 -16.43
N ARG A 113 1.68 2.89 -15.13
CA ARG A 113 2.08 4.25 -14.70
C ARG A 113 3.54 4.55 -15.05
N LEU A 114 4.44 3.58 -14.88
CA LEU A 114 5.85 3.69 -15.30
C LEU A 114 5.96 3.88 -16.82
N LEU A 115 5.30 3.05 -17.61
CA LEU A 115 5.33 3.15 -19.07
C LEU A 115 4.72 4.45 -19.60
N LYS A 116 3.76 5.04 -18.88
CA LYS A 116 3.22 6.36 -19.23
C LYS A 116 4.27 7.47 -19.12
N VAL A 117 5.15 7.42 -18.11
CA VAL A 117 6.21 8.43 -17.90
C VAL A 117 7.55 8.06 -18.55
N ASN A 118 7.76 6.78 -18.82
CA ASN A 118 8.91 6.24 -19.56
C ASN A 118 8.46 5.08 -20.47
N PRO A 119 7.97 5.38 -21.69
CA PRO A 119 7.48 4.37 -22.63
C PRO A 119 8.52 3.35 -23.08
N LYS A 120 9.82 3.65 -22.94
CA LYS A 120 10.93 2.77 -23.33
C LYS A 120 11.45 1.91 -22.18
N SER A 121 10.78 1.90 -21.02
CA SER A 121 11.19 1.11 -19.87
C SER A 121 11.04 -0.38 -20.15
N LYS A 122 12.17 -1.08 -20.35
CA LYS A 122 12.19 -2.55 -20.48
C LYS A 122 11.63 -3.26 -19.24
N ASP A 123 11.91 -2.73 -18.05
CA ASP A 123 11.41 -3.30 -16.79
C ASP A 123 9.90 -3.11 -16.64
N GLY A 124 9.39 -1.91 -16.95
CA GLY A 124 7.95 -1.64 -16.95
C GLY A 124 7.21 -2.57 -17.91
N GLN A 125 7.76 -2.77 -19.11
CA GLN A 125 7.20 -3.66 -20.11
C GLN A 125 7.17 -5.12 -19.62
N LYS A 126 8.30 -5.64 -19.12
CA LYS A 126 8.39 -7.00 -18.55
C LYS A 126 7.41 -7.25 -17.39
N ILE A 127 7.28 -6.29 -16.47
CA ILE A 127 6.37 -6.43 -15.33
C ILE A 127 4.92 -6.40 -15.80
N ARG A 128 4.56 -5.52 -16.75
CA ARG A 128 3.21 -5.47 -17.32
C ARG A 128 2.85 -6.78 -18.00
N ASP A 129 3.71 -7.31 -18.86
CA ASP A 129 3.45 -8.55 -19.58
C ASP A 129 3.29 -9.74 -18.62
N ARG A 130 4.14 -9.82 -17.58
CA ARG A 130 3.99 -10.83 -16.53
C ARG A 130 2.68 -10.67 -15.76
N ALA A 131 2.32 -9.44 -15.40
CA ALA A 131 1.07 -9.16 -14.71
C ALA A 131 -0.14 -9.55 -15.56
N GLU A 132 -0.15 -9.27 -16.86
CA GLU A 132 -1.21 -9.65 -17.80
C GLU A 132 -1.35 -11.17 -17.92
N LEU A 133 -0.23 -11.90 -18.08
CA LEU A 133 -0.22 -13.37 -18.14
C LEU A 133 -0.79 -14.00 -16.86
N ASN A 134 -0.54 -13.40 -15.70
CA ASN A 134 -0.98 -13.95 -14.42
C ASN A 134 -2.29 -13.33 -13.92
N ARG A 135 -2.85 -12.32 -14.59
CA ARG A 135 -4.12 -11.68 -14.20
C ARG A 135 -5.29 -12.66 -14.23
N GLY A 136 -5.19 -13.72 -15.04
CA GLY A 136 -6.12 -14.85 -15.07
C GLY A 136 -5.86 -15.95 -14.02
N ASN A 137 -4.70 -15.94 -13.36
CA ASN A 137 -4.28 -16.93 -12.35
C ASN A 137 -4.35 -16.39 -10.91
N SER A 138 -4.49 -15.08 -10.70
CA SER A 138 -4.58 -14.46 -9.37
C SER A 138 -5.75 -14.93 -8.52
N SER A 139 -6.77 -15.53 -9.14
CA SER A 139 -7.95 -16.07 -8.45
C SER A 139 -7.79 -17.51 -7.98
N THR A 140 -6.83 -18.31 -8.49
CA THR A 140 -6.89 -19.76 -8.25
C THR A 140 -5.51 -20.42 -8.22
N ASN A 141 -4.93 -20.50 -7.01
CA ASN A 141 -3.98 -21.57 -6.67
C ASN A 141 -4.69 -22.63 -5.79
N SER A 142 -5.92 -22.97 -6.17
CA SER A 142 -6.62 -24.17 -5.70
C SER A 142 -7.00 -24.98 -6.93
N ASN A 143 -6.45 -26.18 -7.07
CA ASN A 143 -6.75 -27.11 -8.17
C ASN A 143 -8.20 -27.67 -8.15
N THR A 144 -9.15 -26.94 -7.58
CA THR A 144 -10.59 -27.21 -7.60
C THR A 144 -11.33 -25.88 -7.45
N VAL A 145 -11.51 -25.17 -8.56
CA VAL A 145 -12.37 -23.99 -8.60
C VAL A 145 -13.82 -24.47 -8.51
N SER A 146 -14.57 -24.08 -7.48
CA SER A 146 -15.96 -24.50 -7.34
C SER A 146 -16.83 -24.01 -8.51
N PRO A 147 -17.95 -24.69 -8.82
CA PRO A 147 -18.90 -24.24 -9.83
C PRO A 147 -19.41 -22.81 -9.60
N ASP A 148 -19.49 -22.38 -8.34
CA ASP A 148 -19.96 -21.05 -7.97
C ASP A 148 -18.94 -19.95 -8.34
N VAL A 149 -17.64 -20.19 -8.11
CA VAL A 149 -16.57 -19.30 -8.58
C VAL A 149 -16.47 -19.31 -10.11
N SER A 150 -16.70 -20.47 -10.74
CA SER A 150 -16.73 -20.57 -12.20
C SER A 150 -17.89 -19.78 -12.83
N ASN A 151 -19.06 -19.80 -12.18
CA ASN A 151 -20.22 -19.01 -12.58
C ASN A 151 -20.04 -17.51 -12.35
N LEU A 152 -19.15 -17.09 -11.45
CA LEU A 152 -18.80 -15.69 -11.23
C LEU A 152 -18.28 -15.01 -12.51
N LYS A 153 -17.51 -15.72 -13.35
CA LYS A 153 -17.00 -15.17 -14.62
C LYS A 153 -18.12 -14.70 -15.54
N LYS A 154 -19.31 -15.32 -15.47
CA LYS A 154 -20.50 -14.93 -16.26
C LYS A 154 -21.08 -13.58 -15.81
N HIS A 155 -20.75 -13.13 -14.61
CA HIS A 155 -21.18 -11.86 -14.02
C HIS A 155 -20.00 -10.92 -13.75
N SER A 156 -18.85 -11.15 -14.38
CA SER A 156 -17.61 -10.37 -14.14
C SER A 156 -17.74 -8.86 -14.42
N ASN A 157 -18.72 -8.47 -15.24
CA ASN A 157 -19.04 -7.07 -15.55
C ASN A 157 -19.99 -6.40 -14.53
N ASP A 158 -20.59 -7.17 -13.61
CA ASP A 158 -21.54 -6.68 -12.60
C ASP A 158 -21.11 -7.20 -11.21
N PRO A 159 -20.31 -6.41 -10.47
CA PRO A 159 -19.75 -6.86 -9.20
C PRO A 159 -20.81 -7.08 -8.12
N GLU A 160 -21.91 -6.34 -8.12
CA GLU A 160 -22.99 -6.49 -7.14
C GLU A 160 -23.75 -7.80 -7.35
N LYS A 161 -24.05 -8.11 -8.62
CA LYS A 161 -24.67 -9.39 -8.97
C LYS A 161 -23.75 -10.58 -8.65
N ALA A 162 -22.45 -10.43 -8.89
CA ALA A 162 -21.46 -11.44 -8.51
C ALA A 162 -21.41 -11.67 -6.99
N ILE A 163 -21.41 -10.59 -6.19
CA ILE A 163 -21.47 -10.65 -4.72
C ILE A 163 -22.74 -11.39 -4.27
N TYR A 164 -23.90 -11.04 -4.81
CA TYR A 164 -25.17 -11.70 -4.45
C TYR A 164 -25.12 -13.22 -4.63
N PHE A 165 -24.59 -13.71 -5.77
CA PHE A 165 -24.49 -15.15 -6.01
C PHE A 165 -23.52 -15.86 -5.08
N LEU A 166 -22.39 -15.24 -4.73
CA LEU A 166 -21.45 -15.81 -3.77
C LEU A 166 -22.00 -15.82 -2.34
N GLU A 167 -22.63 -14.72 -1.90
CA GLU A 167 -23.32 -14.65 -0.61
C GLU A 167 -24.40 -15.75 -0.52
N LYS A 168 -25.19 -15.92 -1.60
CA LYS A 168 -26.19 -16.99 -1.69
C LYS A 168 -25.57 -18.39 -1.60
N ALA A 169 -24.47 -18.65 -2.31
CA ALA A 169 -23.77 -19.94 -2.25
C ALA A 169 -23.24 -20.25 -0.84
N ILE A 170 -22.78 -19.22 -0.11
CA ILE A 170 -22.37 -19.34 1.30
C ILE A 170 -23.55 -19.71 2.19
N ASN A 171 -24.69 -19.01 2.04
CA ASN A 171 -25.88 -19.26 2.86
C ASN A 171 -26.49 -20.64 2.63
N GLU A 172 -26.34 -21.19 1.43
CA GLU A 172 -26.79 -22.54 1.09
C GLU A 172 -25.78 -23.63 1.47
N ASN A 173 -24.70 -23.28 2.19
CA ASN A 173 -23.59 -24.18 2.56
C ASN A 173 -22.94 -24.89 1.36
N ARG A 174 -23.02 -24.29 0.17
CA ARG A 174 -22.40 -24.81 -1.06
C ARG A 174 -21.01 -24.20 -1.33
N ALA A 175 -20.56 -23.29 -0.45
CA ALA A 175 -19.36 -22.49 -0.64
C ALA A 175 -18.17 -22.93 0.25
N GLY A 176 -17.00 -23.06 -0.39
CA GLY A 176 -15.73 -23.35 0.25
C GLY A 176 -14.87 -22.11 0.52
N GLU A 177 -13.58 -22.37 0.75
CA GLU A 177 -12.54 -21.34 0.94
C GLU A 177 -12.36 -20.44 -0.28
N ASP A 178 -12.45 -21.02 -1.48
CA ASP A 178 -12.32 -20.34 -2.77
C ASP A 178 -13.44 -19.29 -2.99
N VAL A 179 -14.70 -19.65 -2.69
CA VAL A 179 -15.85 -18.73 -2.79
C VAL A 179 -15.67 -17.54 -1.84
N ARG A 180 -15.24 -17.79 -0.60
CA ARG A 180 -15.03 -16.72 0.40
C ARG A 180 -13.85 -15.84 0.05
N TRP A 181 -12.79 -16.40 -0.54
CA TRP A 181 -11.68 -15.61 -1.05
C TRP A 181 -12.13 -14.65 -2.16
N GLU A 182 -12.85 -15.16 -3.16
CA GLU A 182 -13.39 -14.33 -4.25
C GLU A 182 -14.36 -13.28 -3.74
N LEU A 183 -15.22 -13.63 -2.77
CA LEU A 183 -16.14 -12.69 -2.14
C LEU A 183 -15.39 -11.57 -1.41
N ALA A 184 -14.34 -11.92 -0.65
CA ALA A 184 -13.50 -10.92 0.01
C ALA A 184 -12.85 -9.97 -1.01
N LEU A 185 -12.32 -10.48 -2.12
CA LEU A 185 -11.75 -9.65 -3.18
C LEU A 185 -12.79 -8.72 -3.82
N LEU A 186 -14.01 -9.21 -4.05
CA LEU A 186 -15.11 -8.40 -4.57
C LEU A 186 -15.53 -7.30 -3.58
N TYR A 187 -15.60 -7.61 -2.29
CA TYR A 187 -15.84 -6.59 -1.27
C TYR A 187 -14.71 -5.55 -1.22
N MET A 188 -13.44 -5.95 -1.38
CA MET A 188 -12.33 -5.01 -1.46
C MET A 188 -12.45 -4.08 -2.69
N LYS A 189 -12.86 -4.63 -3.84
CA LYS A 189 -13.05 -3.88 -5.10
C LYS A 189 -14.24 -2.91 -5.03
N THR A 190 -15.31 -3.31 -4.35
CA THR A 190 -16.52 -2.49 -4.15
C THR A 190 -16.45 -1.61 -2.90
N GLU A 191 -15.26 -1.50 -2.28
CA GLU A 191 -15.00 -0.67 -1.10
C GLU A 191 -15.82 -1.06 0.15
N ASN A 192 -16.41 -2.25 0.15
CA ASN A 192 -17.12 -2.86 1.28
C ASN A 192 -16.12 -3.45 2.30
N TYR A 193 -15.22 -2.61 2.83
CA TYR A 193 -14.06 -3.06 3.61
C TYR A 193 -14.42 -3.79 4.90
N SER A 194 -15.53 -3.44 5.56
CA SER A 194 -15.98 -4.16 6.77
C SER A 194 -16.39 -5.60 6.46
N LYS A 195 -17.12 -5.81 5.34
CA LYS A 195 -17.48 -7.16 4.88
C LYS A 195 -16.25 -7.93 4.40
N ALA A 196 -15.32 -7.25 3.73
CA ALA A 196 -14.05 -7.84 3.33
C ALA A 196 -13.25 -8.35 4.54
N ASP A 197 -13.08 -7.51 5.57
CA ASP A 197 -12.37 -7.88 6.81
C ASP A 197 -13.02 -9.09 7.47
N ALA A 198 -14.33 -9.07 7.72
CA ALA A 198 -15.04 -10.21 8.32
C ALA A 198 -14.84 -11.52 7.53
N THR A 199 -14.90 -11.45 6.20
CA THR A 199 -14.70 -12.61 5.32
C THR A 199 -13.25 -13.11 5.38
N LEU A 200 -12.28 -12.20 5.43
CA LEU A 200 -10.86 -12.51 5.54
C LEU A 200 -10.49 -13.10 6.90
N GLN A 201 -11.08 -12.60 8.00
CA GLN A 201 -10.89 -13.19 9.33
C GLN A 201 -11.37 -14.65 9.38
N TRP A 202 -12.48 -14.96 8.71
CA TRP A 202 -12.91 -16.35 8.57
C TRP A 202 -11.86 -17.19 7.82
N LEU A 203 -11.30 -16.68 6.72
CA LEU A 203 -10.27 -17.39 5.94
C LEU A 203 -8.99 -17.60 6.75
N ILE A 204 -8.55 -16.59 7.51
CA ILE A 204 -7.41 -16.67 8.44
C ILE A 204 -7.69 -17.71 9.52
N SER A 205 -8.90 -17.78 10.08
CA SER A 205 -9.24 -18.80 11.09
C SER A 205 -9.09 -20.24 10.57
N LYS A 206 -9.24 -20.46 9.26
CA LYS A 206 -9.05 -21.77 8.62
C LYS A 206 -7.61 -22.04 8.23
N LYS A 207 -6.90 -21.02 7.75
CA LYS A 207 -5.49 -21.11 7.35
C LYS A 207 -4.71 -19.90 7.88
N PRO A 208 -4.32 -19.92 9.17
CA PRO A 208 -3.75 -18.74 9.82
C PRO A 208 -2.42 -18.32 9.19
N LYS A 209 -1.64 -19.27 8.69
CA LYS A 209 -0.36 -19.00 8.01
C LYS A 209 -0.49 -18.61 6.53
N ASN A 210 -1.71 -18.50 5.98
CA ASN A 210 -1.86 -18.12 4.57
C ASN A 210 -1.54 -16.63 4.38
N LYS A 211 -0.35 -16.36 3.88
CA LYS A 211 0.16 -15.01 3.60
C LYS A 211 -0.78 -14.16 2.76
N ASN A 212 -1.53 -14.73 1.82
CA ASN A 212 -2.44 -13.97 0.97
C ASN A 212 -3.63 -13.43 1.77
N TYR A 213 -4.14 -14.20 2.72
CA TYR A 213 -5.25 -13.80 3.58
C TYR A 213 -4.81 -12.72 4.57
N LEU A 214 -3.70 -12.95 5.24
CA LEU A 214 -3.09 -11.98 6.17
C LEU A 214 -2.80 -10.65 5.47
N TYR A 215 -2.17 -10.69 4.30
CA TYR A 215 -1.87 -9.49 3.53
C TYR A 215 -3.14 -8.73 3.12
N LYS A 216 -4.15 -9.41 2.53
CA LYS A 216 -5.38 -8.72 2.13
C LYS A 216 -6.18 -8.21 3.34
N ALA A 217 -6.15 -8.91 4.47
CA ALA A 217 -6.75 -8.43 5.72
C ALA A 217 -6.05 -7.16 6.21
N GLY A 218 -4.71 -7.11 6.17
CA GLY A 218 -3.97 -5.89 6.49
C GLY A 218 -4.36 -4.70 5.60
N ILE A 219 -4.57 -4.92 4.30
CA ILE A 219 -5.07 -3.87 3.40
C ILE A 219 -6.49 -3.43 3.78
N ALA A 220 -7.38 -4.36 4.14
CA ALA A 220 -8.73 -4.04 4.60
C ALA A 220 -8.69 -3.18 5.89
N LYS A 221 -7.83 -3.55 6.85
CA LYS A 221 -7.63 -2.79 8.10
C LYS A 221 -7.09 -1.38 7.87
N ILE A 222 -6.18 -1.17 6.91
CA ILE A 222 -5.76 0.19 6.50
C ILE A 222 -6.97 1.01 6.06
N ARG A 223 -7.85 0.43 5.23
CA ARG A 223 -9.02 1.12 4.68
C ARG A 223 -10.07 1.43 5.75
N LEU A 224 -10.13 0.62 6.80
CA LEU A 224 -10.97 0.84 7.97
C LEU A 224 -10.34 1.80 9.00
N GLY A 225 -9.09 2.21 8.82
CA GLY A 225 -8.37 3.07 9.76
C GLY A 225 -7.73 2.33 10.96
N SER A 226 -7.85 1.00 11.02
CA SER A 226 -7.20 0.15 12.01
C SER A 226 -5.73 -0.08 11.68
N TYR A 227 -4.90 0.95 11.81
CA TYR A 227 -3.51 0.90 11.35
C TYR A 227 -2.61 -0.07 12.13
N GLN A 228 -2.84 -0.24 13.43
CA GLN A 228 -2.03 -1.17 14.24
C GLN A 228 -2.29 -2.61 13.84
N GLU A 229 -3.56 -3.03 13.79
CA GLU A 229 -3.95 -4.36 13.32
C GLU A 229 -3.44 -4.65 11.89
N ALA A 230 -3.43 -3.63 11.03
CA ALA A 230 -2.87 -3.77 9.69
C ALA A 230 -1.36 -4.09 9.72
N ILE A 231 -0.60 -3.42 10.58
CA ILE A 231 0.85 -3.66 10.75
C ILE A 231 1.06 -5.09 11.24
N ASP A 232 0.35 -5.52 12.27
CA ASP A 232 0.48 -6.85 12.86
C ASP A 232 0.23 -7.95 11.81
N LEU A 233 -0.85 -7.79 11.01
CA LEU A 233 -1.17 -8.70 9.90
C LEU A 233 -0.11 -8.72 8.79
N PHE A 234 0.53 -7.58 8.50
CA PHE A 234 1.62 -7.56 7.53
C PHE A 234 2.87 -8.24 8.07
N GLU A 235 3.22 -8.03 9.34
CA GLU A 235 4.35 -8.69 9.98
C GLU A 235 4.15 -10.21 10.01
N GLU A 236 2.96 -10.67 10.37
CA GLU A 236 2.61 -12.08 10.34
C GLU A 236 2.64 -12.66 8.91
N SER A 237 2.13 -11.91 7.93
CA SER A 237 2.21 -12.30 6.51
C SER A 237 3.66 -12.45 6.04
N ILE A 238 4.58 -11.61 6.54
CA ILE A 238 6.00 -11.66 6.18
C ILE A 238 6.67 -12.86 6.86
N ALA A 239 6.45 -13.07 8.16
CA ALA A 239 7.01 -14.20 8.90
C ALA A 239 6.66 -15.55 8.23
N ASN A 240 5.40 -15.72 7.84
CA ASN A 240 4.91 -16.93 7.17
C ASN A 240 5.39 -17.08 5.71
N SER A 241 6.04 -16.07 5.13
CA SER A 241 6.66 -16.16 3.80
C SER A 241 8.11 -16.67 3.82
N THR A 242 8.71 -16.74 5.02
CA THR A 242 10.11 -17.12 5.23
C THR A 242 10.31 -18.55 5.77
N GLU A 243 9.25 -19.21 6.23
CA GLU A 243 9.26 -20.64 6.54
C GLU A 243 9.23 -21.43 5.21
N LYS A 244 10.36 -22.08 4.87
CA LYS A 244 10.52 -22.99 3.73
C LYS A 244 10.10 -24.41 4.07
#